data_AF-A0A7S0NWI4-F1
#
_entry.id   AF-A0A7S0NWI4-F1
#
_cell.length_a   1.000
_cell.length_b   1.000
_cell.length_c   1.000
_cell.angle_alpha   90.00
_cell.angle_beta   90.00
_cell.angle_gamma   90.00
#
_symmetry.space_group_name_H-M   'P 1'
#
loop_
_entity.id
_entity.type
_entity.pdbx_description
1 polymer ?
#
loop_
_entity_poly.entity_id
_entity_poly.type
_entity_poly.pdbx_seq_one_letter_code
_entity_poly.pdbx_strand_id
1 'polypeptide(L)'
;DVGIQRVLRKFSPSPQQPRVEGSRFIGMSLFFYSVNFAVHARVLPTRGRRGDTTYSAAELRTAAEAMFAEGHVSLYQRMRGVDPLTPDGAIAWRAFDLLYAARLLIDGYGFTADDRAVEFVGEINGTEVEWTLGALYAKISSL
;
A
#
# COMPACT_ATOMS: atom_id res chain seq x y z
N ASP A 1 9.30 -5.48 46.38
CA ASP A 1 8.71 -4.37 45.59
C ASP A 1 9.64 -3.41 44.85
N VAL A 2 10.96 -3.63 44.78
CA VAL A 2 11.85 -2.75 43.97
C VAL A 2 12.17 -3.34 42.58
N GLY A 3 11.97 -4.65 42.39
CA GLY A 3 12.33 -5.36 41.15
C GLY A 3 11.33 -5.20 40.00
N ILE A 4 10.02 -5.16 40.27
CA ILE A 4 8.97 -5.12 39.24
C ILE A 4 8.91 -3.75 38.54
N GLN A 5 9.11 -2.67 39.29
CA GLN A 5 9.18 -1.29 38.75
C GLN A 5 10.36 -1.08 37.78
N ARG A 6 11.43 -1.89 37.88
CA ARG A 6 12.62 -1.77 37.03
C ARG A 6 12.45 -2.46 35.68
N VAL A 7 11.61 -3.50 35.59
CA VAL A 7 11.28 -4.19 34.34
C VAL A 7 10.32 -3.34 33.49
N LEU A 8 9.41 -2.59 34.13
CA LEU A 8 8.46 -1.72 33.43
C LEU A 8 9.10 -0.44 32.84
N ARG A 9 10.30 -0.04 33.31
CA ARG A 9 11.03 1.13 32.78
C ARG A 9 11.86 0.87 31.52
N LYS A 10 11.90 -0.38 31.01
CA LYS A 10 12.64 -0.74 29.79
C LYS A 10 11.78 -0.78 28.52
N PHE A 11 10.52 -0.37 28.59
CA PHE A 11 9.81 0.08 27.41
C PHE A 11 10.12 1.57 27.25
N SER A 12 11.18 1.88 26.50
CA SER A 12 11.19 3.17 25.81
C SER A 12 9.84 3.29 25.12
N PRO A 13 9.08 4.40 25.28
CA PRO A 13 7.95 4.61 24.39
C PRO A 13 8.52 4.49 22.99
N SER A 14 7.98 3.56 22.20
CA SER A 14 8.24 3.55 20.76
C SER A 14 8.18 5.01 20.30
N PRO A 15 9.15 5.50 19.51
CA PRO A 15 9.03 6.85 18.97
C PRO A 15 7.63 6.97 18.39
N GLN A 16 6.79 7.83 18.99
CA GLN A 16 5.41 7.97 18.56
C GLN A 16 5.47 8.39 17.10
N GLN A 17 4.80 7.63 16.23
CA GLN A 17 4.72 7.97 14.83
C GLN A 17 4.16 9.42 14.72
N PRO A 18 4.84 10.33 14.00
CA PRO A 18 4.31 11.66 13.76
C PRO A 18 2.95 11.60 13.08
N ARG A 19 2.10 12.60 13.35
CA ARG A 19 0.79 12.69 12.68
C ARG A 19 0.95 12.82 11.17
N VAL A 20 0.06 12.15 10.44
CA VAL A 20 0.02 12.17 8.96
C VAL A 20 -0.80 13.34 8.39
N GLU A 21 -1.56 14.06 9.24
CA GLU A 21 -2.42 15.18 8.85
C GLU A 21 -1.63 16.27 8.10
N GLY A 22 -2.24 16.78 7.01
CA GLY A 22 -1.67 17.89 6.21
C GLY A 22 -0.49 17.51 5.32
N SER A 23 -0.09 16.24 5.28
CA SER A 23 1.02 15.75 4.46
C SER A 23 0.54 15.02 3.19
N ARG A 24 1.45 14.82 2.24
CA ARG A 24 1.26 13.95 1.07
C ARG A 24 2.29 12.83 1.09
N PHE A 25 1.87 11.64 0.71
CA PHE A 25 2.69 10.43 0.74
C PHE A 25 2.60 9.69 -0.59
N ILE A 26 3.63 8.89 -0.87
CA ILE A 26 3.65 7.97 -2.02
C ILE A 26 3.54 6.54 -1.50
N GLY A 27 2.57 5.79 -2.03
CA GLY A 27 2.45 4.35 -1.82
C GLY A 27 3.09 3.59 -2.97
N MET A 28 4.25 2.98 -2.72
CA MET A 28 5.02 2.21 -3.70
C MET A 28 4.95 0.70 -3.45
N SER A 29 5.53 -0.09 -4.36
CA SER A 29 5.65 -1.55 -4.25
C SER A 29 4.30 -2.23 -3.97
N LEU A 30 4.13 -2.94 -2.85
CA LEU A 30 2.89 -3.66 -2.51
C LEU A 30 1.63 -2.79 -2.61
N PHE A 31 1.72 -1.54 -2.16
CA PHE A 31 0.60 -0.59 -2.23
C PHE A 31 0.22 -0.31 -3.68
N PHE A 32 1.21 -0.02 -4.53
CA PHE A 32 0.99 0.20 -5.95
C PHE A 32 0.45 -1.04 -6.65
N TYR A 33 1.10 -2.20 -6.51
CA TYR A 33 0.72 -3.41 -7.23
C TYR A 33 -0.69 -3.91 -6.86
N SER A 34 -1.08 -3.82 -5.59
CA SER A 34 -2.43 -4.19 -5.15
C SER A 34 -3.50 -3.23 -5.68
N VAL A 35 -3.25 -1.93 -5.66
CA VAL A 35 -4.16 -0.91 -6.20
C VAL A 35 -4.26 -1.00 -7.73
N ASN A 36 -3.13 -1.18 -8.42
CA ASN A 36 -3.09 -1.35 -9.87
C ASN A 36 -3.92 -2.57 -10.30
N PHE A 37 -3.73 -3.71 -9.61
CA PHE A 37 -4.53 -4.91 -9.87
C PHE A 37 -6.02 -4.65 -9.68
N ALA A 38 -6.42 -3.94 -8.62
CA ALA A 38 -7.81 -3.60 -8.34
C ALA A 38 -8.45 -2.70 -9.41
N VAL A 39 -7.68 -1.78 -9.99
CA VAL A 39 -8.10 -0.96 -11.16
C VAL A 39 -8.30 -1.85 -12.38
N HIS A 40 -7.35 -2.73 -12.69
CA HIS A 40 -7.47 -3.69 -13.81
C HIS A 40 -8.65 -4.67 -13.62
N ALA A 41 -8.90 -5.09 -12.37
CA ALA A 41 -10.03 -5.92 -11.98
C ALA A 41 -11.37 -5.18 -12.03
N ARG A 42 -11.36 -3.86 -12.28
CA ARG A 42 -12.54 -2.98 -12.36
C ARG A 42 -13.34 -2.90 -11.06
N VAL A 43 -12.68 -3.13 -9.92
CA VAL A 43 -13.26 -2.94 -8.58
C VAL A 43 -12.84 -1.60 -7.97
N LEU A 44 -11.82 -0.94 -8.54
CA LEU A 44 -11.54 0.48 -8.36
C LEU A 44 -11.72 1.22 -9.69
N PRO A 45 -12.26 2.45 -9.67
CA PRO A 45 -12.41 3.25 -10.87
C PRO A 45 -11.03 3.67 -11.39
N THR A 46 -10.84 3.67 -12.71
CA THR A 46 -9.65 4.27 -13.30
C THR A 46 -9.69 5.79 -13.12
N ARG A 47 -8.81 6.33 -12.28
CA ARG A 47 -8.62 7.77 -12.13
C ARG A 47 -7.41 8.22 -12.97
N GLY A 48 -7.72 9.01 -14.01
CA GLY A 48 -6.82 9.88 -14.79
C GLY A 48 -5.54 9.29 -15.42
N ARG A 49 -5.32 9.56 -16.72
CA ARG A 49 -3.99 9.45 -17.39
C ARG A 49 -2.96 10.50 -16.91
N ARG A 50 -3.31 11.38 -15.96
CA ARG A 50 -2.53 12.56 -15.50
C ARG A 50 -2.53 12.70 -13.96
N GLY A 51 -2.14 11.65 -13.24
CA GLY A 51 -1.61 11.79 -11.88
C GLY A 51 -2.62 11.94 -10.73
N ASP A 52 -3.86 11.46 -10.88
CA ASP A 52 -4.70 11.22 -9.70
C ASP A 52 -4.84 9.71 -9.49
N THR A 53 -3.84 9.10 -8.87
CA THR A 53 -3.88 7.71 -8.43
C THR A 53 -4.21 7.61 -6.95
N THR A 54 -4.94 8.59 -6.40
CA THR A 54 -5.30 8.62 -4.98
C THR A 54 -6.61 7.86 -4.73
N TYR A 55 -6.63 7.03 -3.69
CA TYR A 55 -7.81 6.33 -3.21
C TYR A 55 -7.80 6.34 -1.68
N SER A 56 -8.98 6.41 -1.07
CA SER A 56 -9.07 6.33 0.39
C SER A 56 -9.00 4.89 0.87
N ALA A 57 -8.62 4.69 2.14
CA ALA A 57 -8.58 3.35 2.72
C ALA A 57 -9.96 2.66 2.71
N ALA A 58 -11.06 3.42 2.81
CA ALA A 58 -12.41 2.89 2.62
C ALA A 58 -12.62 2.34 1.20
N GLU A 59 -12.18 3.06 0.16
CA GLU A 59 -12.26 2.59 -1.22
C GLU A 59 -11.46 1.30 -1.44
N LEU A 60 -10.24 1.25 -0.91
CA LEU A 60 -9.39 0.05 -1.00
C LEU A 60 -10.04 -1.15 -0.31
N ARG A 61 -10.63 -0.95 0.87
CA ARG A 61 -11.34 -2.01 1.61
C ARG A 61 -12.54 -2.53 0.82
N THR A 62 -13.39 -1.64 0.31
CA THR A 62 -14.57 -2.04 -0.49
C THR A 62 -14.17 -2.79 -1.76
N ALA A 63 -13.09 -2.37 -2.43
CA ALA A 63 -12.57 -3.08 -3.58
C ALA A 63 -12.07 -4.49 -3.21
N ALA A 64 -11.37 -4.63 -2.09
CA ALA A 64 -10.91 -5.94 -1.61
C ALA A 64 -12.10 -6.87 -1.28
N GLU A 65 -13.13 -6.35 -0.62
CA GLU A 65 -14.36 -7.09 -0.32
C GLU A 65 -15.06 -7.59 -1.60
N ALA A 66 -15.11 -6.77 -2.65
CA ALA A 66 -15.64 -7.18 -3.95
C ALA A 66 -14.82 -8.32 -4.59
N MET A 67 -13.50 -8.27 -4.48
CA MET A 67 -12.61 -9.33 -4.97
C MET A 67 -12.77 -10.63 -4.17
N PHE A 68 -12.95 -10.54 -2.85
CA PHE A 68 -13.25 -11.71 -2.02
C PHE A 68 -14.60 -12.33 -2.36
N ALA A 69 -15.62 -11.51 -2.65
CA ALA A 69 -16.96 -11.97 -2.98
C ALA A 69 -17.02 -12.74 -4.31
N GLU A 70 -16.17 -12.42 -5.29
CA GLU A 70 -16.07 -13.15 -6.56
C GLU A 70 -15.49 -14.57 -6.38
N GLY A 71 -14.65 -14.77 -5.36
CA GLY A 71 -13.96 -16.03 -5.09
C GLY A 71 -12.73 -16.25 -5.98
N HIS A 72 -11.75 -16.98 -5.44
CA HIS A 72 -10.42 -17.12 -6.04
C HIS A 72 -10.43 -17.69 -7.47
N VAL A 73 -11.19 -18.77 -7.73
CA VAL A 73 -11.19 -19.44 -9.03
C VAL A 73 -11.72 -18.51 -10.13
N SER A 74 -12.85 -17.85 -9.87
CA SER A 74 -13.46 -16.90 -10.81
C SER A 74 -12.53 -15.70 -11.07
N LEU A 75 -11.99 -15.12 -10.00
CA LEU A 75 -11.06 -13.99 -10.09
C LEU A 75 -9.80 -14.37 -10.87
N TYR A 76 -9.23 -15.56 -10.61
CA TYR A 76 -8.05 -16.06 -11.33
C TYR A 76 -8.32 -16.20 -12.82
N GLN A 77 -9.42 -16.87 -13.21
CA GLN A 77 -9.75 -17.06 -14.63
C GLN A 77 -9.98 -15.73 -15.35
N ARG A 78 -10.61 -14.78 -14.68
CA ARG A 78 -10.88 -13.45 -15.25
C ARG A 78 -9.61 -12.60 -15.37
N MET A 79 -8.69 -12.70 -14.41
CA MET A 79 -7.56 -11.78 -14.29
C MET A 79 -6.24 -12.32 -14.84
N ARG A 80 -6.15 -13.62 -15.16
CA ARG A 80 -4.95 -14.21 -15.76
C ARG A 80 -4.56 -13.47 -17.05
N GLY A 81 -3.36 -12.89 -17.06
CA GLY A 81 -2.83 -12.13 -18.21
C GLY A 81 -3.46 -10.75 -18.43
N VAL A 82 -4.30 -10.24 -17.51
CA VAL A 82 -4.98 -8.94 -17.66
C VAL A 82 -4.15 -7.78 -17.10
N ASP A 83 -3.56 -7.96 -15.92
CA ASP A 83 -2.62 -6.99 -15.35
C ASP A 83 -1.18 -7.46 -15.67
N PRO A 84 -0.43 -6.72 -16.52
CA PRO A 84 0.92 -7.13 -16.90
C PRO A 84 1.91 -7.15 -15.72
N LEU A 85 1.56 -6.49 -14.61
CA LEU A 85 2.40 -6.39 -13.41
C LEU A 85 2.04 -7.44 -12.34
N THR A 86 1.05 -8.29 -12.59
CA THR A 86 0.63 -9.33 -11.65
C THR A 86 0.86 -10.71 -12.25
N PRO A 87 1.90 -11.46 -11.82
CA PRO A 87 2.09 -12.83 -12.24
C PRO A 87 0.98 -13.74 -11.70
N ASP A 88 0.68 -14.84 -12.40
CA ASP A 88 -0.41 -15.76 -12.08
C ASP A 88 -0.44 -16.20 -10.59
N GLY A 89 0.72 -16.51 -10.02
CA GLY A 89 0.85 -16.92 -8.61
C GLY A 89 0.53 -15.81 -7.60
N ALA A 90 0.59 -14.54 -8.01
CA ALA A 90 0.26 -13.40 -7.15
C ALA A 90 -1.25 -13.09 -7.14
N ILE A 91 -2.01 -13.50 -8.17
CA ILE A 91 -3.46 -13.22 -8.27
C ILE A 91 -4.22 -13.71 -7.04
N ALA A 92 -3.83 -14.88 -6.50
CA ALA A 92 -4.44 -15.47 -5.30
C ALA A 92 -4.39 -14.55 -4.06
N TRP A 93 -3.40 -13.65 -4.01
CA TRP A 93 -3.11 -12.82 -2.85
C TRP A 93 -3.61 -11.40 -2.99
N ARG A 94 -3.96 -10.94 -4.20
CA ARG A 94 -4.26 -9.51 -4.43
C ARG A 94 -5.42 -8.96 -3.62
N ALA A 95 -6.45 -9.76 -3.35
CA ALA A 95 -7.55 -9.35 -2.47
C ALA A 95 -7.05 -9.13 -1.03
N PHE A 96 -6.20 -10.02 -0.54
CA PHE A 96 -5.58 -9.92 0.78
C PHE A 96 -4.60 -8.73 0.84
N ASP A 97 -3.72 -8.57 -0.14
CA ASP A 97 -2.75 -7.47 -0.20
C ASP A 97 -3.45 -6.11 -0.13
N LEU A 98 -4.55 -5.96 -0.87
CA LEU A 98 -5.32 -4.71 -0.91
C LEU A 98 -6.03 -4.43 0.42
N LEU A 99 -6.63 -5.45 1.04
CA LEU A 99 -7.22 -5.33 2.37
C LEU A 99 -6.15 -5.00 3.42
N TYR A 100 -5.00 -5.66 3.34
CA TYR A 100 -3.86 -5.42 4.23
C TYR A 100 -3.36 -3.99 4.08
N ALA A 101 -3.20 -3.48 2.85
CA ALA A 101 -2.85 -2.10 2.59
C ALA A 101 -3.85 -1.12 3.22
N ALA A 102 -5.15 -1.35 3.06
CA ALA A 102 -6.20 -0.52 3.67
C ALA A 102 -6.11 -0.50 5.20
N ARG A 103 -5.90 -1.66 5.84
CA ARG A 103 -5.75 -1.77 7.29
C ARG A 103 -4.45 -1.16 7.79
N LEU A 104 -3.36 -1.29 7.04
CA LEU A 104 -2.08 -0.68 7.41
C LEU A 104 -2.15 0.85 7.38
N LEU A 105 -2.87 1.45 6.42
CA LEU A 105 -3.12 2.88 6.39
C LEU A 105 -3.86 3.36 7.65
N ILE A 106 -4.97 2.68 8.00
CA ILE A 106 -5.81 3.11 9.12
C ILE A 106 -5.18 2.75 10.47
N ASP A 107 -4.95 1.46 10.69
CA ASP A 107 -4.58 0.91 12.00
C ASP A 107 -3.07 1.02 12.27
N GLY A 108 -2.26 1.06 11.21
CA GLY A 108 -0.81 1.13 11.31
C GLY A 108 -0.30 2.57 11.26
N TYR A 109 -0.70 3.32 10.24
CA TYR A 109 -0.15 4.64 9.95
C TYR A 109 -1.01 5.82 10.41
N GLY A 110 -2.21 5.55 10.93
CA GLY A 110 -3.06 6.58 11.53
C GLY A 110 -3.77 7.50 10.53
N PHE A 111 -3.98 7.04 9.29
CA PHE A 111 -4.87 7.73 8.35
C PHE A 111 -6.34 7.50 8.74
N THR A 112 -7.19 8.46 8.44
CA THR A 112 -8.65 8.25 8.50
C THR A 112 -9.12 7.41 7.30
N ALA A 113 -10.30 6.80 7.42
CA ALA A 113 -10.85 5.97 6.35
C ALA A 113 -11.09 6.74 5.03
N ASP A 114 -11.28 8.06 5.12
CA ASP A 114 -11.59 8.95 4.00
C ASP A 114 -10.38 9.75 3.50
N ASP A 115 -9.22 9.64 4.16
CA ASP A 115 -8.00 10.31 3.74
C ASP A 115 -7.57 9.88 2.33
N ARG A 116 -7.25 10.84 1.48
CA ARG A 116 -6.70 10.63 0.12
C ARG A 116 -5.30 11.24 -0.05
N ALA A 117 -4.53 11.21 1.03
CA ALA A 117 -3.19 11.81 1.08
C ALA A 117 -2.10 10.94 0.42
N VAL A 118 -2.42 9.69 0.04
CA VAL A 118 -1.48 8.74 -0.56
C VAL A 118 -1.72 8.64 -2.07
N GLU A 119 -0.70 8.94 -2.85
CA GLU A 119 -0.65 8.69 -4.29
C GLU A 119 0.04 7.35 -4.53
N PHE A 120 -0.62 6.41 -5.21
CA PHE A 120 -0.07 5.07 -5.46
C PHE A 120 0.70 5.07 -6.78
N VAL A 121 2.01 4.83 -6.72
CA VAL A 121 2.94 5.05 -7.84
C VAL A 121 3.87 3.86 -8.02
N GLY A 122 3.95 3.35 -9.26
CA GLY A 122 4.93 2.35 -9.67
C GLY A 122 6.19 2.97 -10.27
N GLU A 123 6.05 4.07 -11.01
CA GLU A 123 7.14 4.73 -11.71
C GLU A 123 7.10 6.25 -11.56
N ILE A 124 8.27 6.88 -11.46
CA ILE A 124 8.44 8.33 -11.58
C ILE A 124 9.40 8.58 -12.75
N ASN A 125 8.96 9.37 -13.74
CA ASN A 125 9.72 9.67 -14.96
C ASN A 125 10.21 8.42 -15.72
N GLY A 126 9.38 7.36 -15.77
CA GLY A 126 9.69 6.11 -16.47
C GLY A 126 10.70 5.22 -15.75
N THR A 127 10.98 5.48 -14.47
CA THR A 127 11.84 4.65 -13.62
C THR A 127 11.02 4.13 -12.45
N GLU A 128 11.12 2.82 -12.16
CA GLU A 128 10.46 2.20 -11.00
C GLU A 128 10.89 2.88 -9.69
N VAL A 129 9.92 3.12 -8.81
CA VAL A 129 10.17 3.73 -7.51
C VAL A 129 10.70 2.68 -6.54
N GLU A 130 12.01 2.69 -6.31
CA GLU A 130 12.67 1.81 -5.35
C GLU A 130 13.70 2.53 -4.47
N TRP A 131 13.93 1.99 -3.27
CA TRP A 131 14.92 2.51 -2.31
C TRP A 131 16.38 2.30 -2.77
N THR A 132 16.62 1.35 -3.67
CA THR A 132 17.95 0.94 -4.14
C THR A 132 18.70 2.08 -4.83
N LEU A 133 17.99 2.88 -5.64
CA LEU A 133 18.55 4.06 -6.30
C LEU A 133 18.96 5.14 -5.27
N GLY A 134 18.11 5.40 -4.28
CA GLY A 134 18.42 6.33 -3.20
C GLY A 134 19.63 5.90 -2.37
N ALA A 135 19.74 4.60 -2.07
CA ALA A 135 20.90 4.04 -1.37
C ALA A 135 22.20 4.17 -2.17
N LEU A 136 22.13 3.99 -3.49
CA LEU A 136 23.26 4.20 -4.39
C LEU A 136 23.71 5.65 -4.38
N TYR A 137 22.79 6.61 -4.50
CA TYR A 137 23.09 8.04 -4.41
C TYR A 137 23.75 8.40 -3.09
N ALA A 138 23.17 7.96 -1.96
CA ALA A 138 23.75 8.23 -0.65
C ALA A 138 25.19 7.70 -0.52
N LYS A 139 25.46 6.51 -1.08
CA LYS A 139 26.80 5.93 -1.10
C LYS A 139 27.77 6.75 -1.96
N ILE A 140 27.36 7.14 -3.17
CA ILE A 140 28.21 7.92 -4.09
C ILE A 140 28.46 9.33 -3.56
N SER A 141 27.45 9.99 -2.99
CA SER A 141 27.60 11.34 -2.41
C SER A 141 28.43 11.39 -1.13
N SER A 142 28.78 10.24 -0.56
CA SER A 142 29.66 10.13 0.61
C SER A 142 31.12 9.84 0.27
N LEU A 143 31.44 9.68 -1.03
CA LEU A 143 32.79 9.54 -1.58
C LEU A 143 33.33 10.90 -2.06
#